data_AF-A0A809PL90-F1
#
_entry.id   AF-A0A809PL90-F1
#
_cell.length_a   1.000
_cell.length_b   1.000
_cell.length_c   1.000
_cell.angle_alpha   90.00
_cell.angle_beta   90.00
_cell.angle_gamma   90.00
#
_symmetry.space_group_name_H-M   'P 1'
#
loop_
_entity.id
_entity.type
_entity.pdbx_description
1 polymer ?
#
loop_
_entity_poly.entity_id
_entity_poly.type
_entity_poly.pdbx_seq_one_letter_code
_entity_poly.pdbx_strand_id
1 'polypeptide(L)'
;MTDSADDLDALFEEMANQRLETNVESPSSQAAPTVISEPILQEPVPAKFNFHSEDADATKPIFDRLGGIVRMLHDSMRELGYDRSLSDVAVQIADAQGRLEYVATLTEQAANKVLNATDLGMPEQDELAKKAKSMDVRWTDLFDGKLSVDEFKTLATDSKTFANSVLTATDAEKARLLDIMMAQDFQDLTGQLIKKVVAINKRVEHELTQILLDNAPVELKEKAVELMEGPSVPNAALEQDDVDNLLDSLGF
;
A
#
# COMPACT_ATOMS: atom_id res chain seq x y z
N MET A 1 5.36 -13.58 -36.29
CA MET A 1 5.01 -12.40 -35.48
C MET A 1 3.65 -12.65 -34.87
N THR A 2 3.59 -13.41 -33.77
CA THR A 2 2.37 -13.66 -32.98
C THR A 2 2.67 -14.08 -31.53
N ASP A 3 3.93 -14.02 -31.07
CA ASP A 3 4.36 -14.66 -29.81
C ASP A 3 4.28 -13.75 -28.58
N SER A 4 3.86 -12.49 -28.75
CA SER A 4 3.87 -11.47 -27.67
C SER A 4 2.47 -11.11 -27.17
N ALA A 5 1.42 -11.52 -27.89
CA ALA A 5 0.04 -11.30 -27.48
C ALA A 5 -0.46 -12.48 -26.62
N ASP A 6 -0.11 -13.71 -27.00
CA ASP A 6 -0.46 -14.92 -26.25
C ASP A 6 0.21 -14.95 -24.86
N ASP A 7 1.39 -14.36 -24.71
CA ASP A 7 2.12 -14.24 -23.44
C ASP A 7 1.48 -13.22 -22.47
N LEU A 8 0.79 -12.21 -23.00
CA LEU A 8 0.07 -11.20 -22.20
C LEU A 8 -1.30 -11.69 -21.76
N ASP A 9 -1.98 -12.48 -22.61
CA ASP A 9 -3.24 -13.13 -22.26
C ASP A 9 -3.02 -14.19 -21.16
N ALA A 10 -1.91 -14.94 -21.21
CA ALA A 10 -1.53 -15.89 -20.16
C ALA A 10 -1.27 -15.19 -18.80
N LEU A 11 -0.61 -14.02 -18.81
CA LEU A 11 -0.36 -13.24 -17.59
C LEU A 11 -1.63 -12.60 -17.00
N PHE A 12 -2.61 -12.27 -17.84
CA PHE A 12 -3.90 -11.77 -17.38
C PHE A 12 -4.77 -12.86 -16.75
N GLU A 13 -4.70 -14.07 -17.28
CA GLU A 13 -5.44 -15.23 -16.76
C GLU A 13 -4.86 -15.72 -15.42
N GLU A 14 -3.55 -15.59 -15.21
CA GLU A 14 -2.89 -15.87 -13.93
C GLU A 14 -3.27 -14.83 -12.83
N MET A 15 -3.41 -13.55 -13.18
CA MET A 15 -3.87 -12.52 -12.24
C MET A 15 -5.37 -12.61 -11.90
N ALA A 16 -6.20 -13.08 -12.83
CA ALA A 16 -7.64 -13.26 -12.62
C ALA A 16 -7.94 -14.42 -11.66
N ASN A 17 -7.15 -15.51 -11.74
CA ASN A 17 -7.30 -16.66 -10.86
C ASN A 17 -6.83 -16.41 -9.41
N GLN A 18 -6.00 -15.39 -9.16
CA GLN A 18 -5.63 -14.98 -7.79
C GLN A 18 -6.72 -14.16 -7.06
N ARG A 19 -7.83 -13.78 -7.71
CA ARG A 19 -8.89 -12.96 -7.08
C ARG A 19 -10.19 -13.71 -6.75
N LEU A 20 -10.27 -15.03 -6.97
CA LEU A 20 -11.54 -15.77 -6.86
C LEU A 20 -11.67 -16.73 -5.67
N GLU A 21 -10.66 -16.90 -4.80
CA GLU A 21 -10.77 -17.80 -3.63
C GLU A 21 -11.22 -17.17 -2.30
N THR A 22 -11.90 -16.02 -2.33
CA THR A 22 -12.83 -15.69 -1.24
C THR A 22 -13.99 -14.87 -1.79
N ASN A 23 -15.06 -15.56 -2.21
CA ASN A 23 -16.40 -15.38 -1.66
C ASN A 23 -17.44 -16.12 -2.53
N VAL A 24 -18.09 -17.16 -2.00
CA VAL A 24 -19.42 -17.58 -2.48
C VAL A 24 -20.31 -17.91 -1.29
N GLU A 25 -21.48 -17.28 -1.31
CA GLU A 25 -22.53 -17.24 -0.30
C GLU A 25 -23.66 -18.26 -0.61
N SER A 26 -24.34 -18.73 0.45
CA SER A 26 -25.77 -19.18 0.55
C SER A 26 -26.19 -20.58 -0.01
N PRO A 27 -27.38 -21.21 0.33
CA PRO A 27 -28.49 -20.87 1.27
C PRO A 27 -29.17 -22.05 2.09
N SER A 28 -30.13 -21.68 2.97
CA SER A 28 -31.41 -22.37 3.34
C SER A 28 -31.45 -23.53 4.35
N SER A 29 -32.15 -23.36 5.50
CA SER A 29 -33.58 -23.74 5.65
C SER A 29 -34.09 -23.62 7.10
N GLN A 30 -35.40 -23.38 7.22
CA GLN A 30 -36.23 -23.05 8.39
C GLN A 30 -36.48 -24.24 9.34
N ALA A 31 -36.77 -23.96 10.62
CA ALA A 31 -38.04 -24.32 11.28
C ALA A 31 -38.04 -23.99 12.79
N ALA A 32 -39.09 -23.30 13.25
CA ALA A 32 -39.54 -23.31 14.65
C ALA A 32 -40.43 -24.55 14.88
N PRO A 33 -40.64 -25.03 16.13
CA PRO A 33 -41.78 -24.50 16.89
C PRO A 33 -41.64 -24.42 18.44
N THR A 34 -42.54 -23.59 18.97
CA THR A 34 -43.11 -23.37 20.32
C THR A 34 -43.23 -24.58 21.27
N VAL A 35 -42.98 -24.42 22.59
CA VAL A 35 -43.87 -24.78 23.74
C VAL A 35 -43.46 -24.00 25.03
N ILE A 36 -44.48 -23.61 25.79
CA ILE A 36 -44.61 -22.82 27.04
C ILE A 36 -44.15 -23.59 28.30
N SER A 37 -43.61 -22.91 29.33
CA SER A 37 -44.04 -22.94 30.78
C SER A 37 -42.97 -22.42 31.77
N GLU A 38 -43.35 -21.42 32.58
CA GLU A 38 -42.73 -20.92 33.83
C GLU A 38 -42.68 -21.98 34.96
N PRO A 39 -42.10 -21.72 36.17
CA PRO A 39 -41.17 -20.65 36.62
C PRO A 39 -40.03 -21.17 37.54
N ILE A 40 -38.76 -20.74 37.40
CA ILE A 40 -37.78 -20.91 38.51
C ILE A 40 -36.72 -19.78 38.54
N LEU A 41 -36.77 -19.01 39.63
CA LEU A 41 -35.71 -18.28 40.35
C LEU A 41 -34.74 -17.35 39.58
N GLN A 42 -34.80 -16.06 39.94
CA GLN A 42 -33.80 -15.04 39.62
C GLN A 42 -32.44 -15.35 40.26
N GLU A 43 -31.39 -15.39 39.44
CA GLU A 43 -30.03 -14.96 39.79
C GLU A 43 -29.57 -13.90 38.77
N PRO A 44 -28.83 -12.86 39.20
CA PRO A 44 -28.60 -11.67 38.41
C PRO A 44 -27.53 -11.87 37.33
N VAL A 45 -27.84 -11.35 36.14
CA VAL A 45 -26.92 -11.12 35.01
C VAL A 45 -25.72 -10.28 35.49
N PRO A 46 -24.46 -10.61 35.15
CA PRO A 46 -23.35 -9.71 35.44
C PRO A 46 -23.53 -8.42 34.63
N ALA A 47 -23.51 -7.31 35.35
CA ALA A 47 -23.73 -5.98 34.83
C ALA A 47 -22.70 -5.60 33.76
N LYS A 48 -23.19 -4.85 32.76
CA LYS A 48 -22.39 -4.02 31.86
C LYS A 48 -21.32 -3.28 32.67
N PHE A 49 -20.07 -3.30 32.20
CA PHE A 49 -18.96 -2.50 32.76
C PHE A 49 -19.29 -1.00 32.60
N ASN A 50 -19.96 -0.44 33.61
CA ASN A 50 -20.10 1.00 33.77
C ASN A 50 -18.80 1.54 34.38
N PHE A 51 -17.96 2.16 33.55
CA PHE A 51 -16.90 3.06 34.02
C PHE A 51 -17.51 4.41 34.41
N HIS A 52 -18.26 4.45 35.51
CA HIS A 52 -18.44 5.67 36.29
C HIS A 52 -18.89 5.30 37.71
N SER A 53 -17.90 5.13 38.58
CA SER A 53 -18.06 5.30 40.02
C SER A 53 -17.13 6.42 40.46
N GLU A 54 -17.71 7.51 40.97
CA GLU A 54 -17.01 8.64 41.60
C GLU A 54 -16.43 8.23 42.97
N ASP A 55 -15.51 7.28 42.98
CA ASP A 55 -14.68 6.98 44.15
C ASP A 55 -13.21 7.01 43.71
N ALA A 56 -12.61 8.20 43.84
CA ALA A 56 -11.21 8.47 43.52
C ALA A 56 -10.21 7.66 44.38
N ASP A 57 -10.69 6.90 45.38
CA ASP A 57 -9.87 6.13 46.31
C ASP A 57 -9.82 4.62 46.00
N ALA A 58 -10.78 4.08 45.25
CA ALA A 58 -10.79 2.66 44.85
C ALA A 58 -9.96 2.39 43.59
N THR A 59 -9.76 3.39 42.74
CA THR A 59 -8.90 3.30 41.55
C THR A 59 -7.42 3.46 41.89
N LYS A 60 -7.07 4.23 42.93
CA LYS A 60 -5.68 4.40 43.41
C LYS A 60 -4.96 3.08 43.70
N PRO A 61 -5.50 2.10 44.47
CA PRO A 61 -4.77 0.87 44.76
C PRO A 61 -4.51 0.01 43.53
N ILE A 62 -5.36 0.09 42.50
CA ILE A 62 -5.15 -0.59 41.21
C ILE A 62 -4.04 0.10 40.42
N PHE A 63 -4.08 1.44 40.31
CA PHE A 63 -3.03 2.20 39.64
C PHE A 63 -1.68 2.13 40.37
N ASP A 64 -1.67 2.06 41.71
CA ASP A 64 -0.48 1.90 42.53
C ASP A 64 0.14 0.50 42.35
N ARG A 65 -0.70 -0.54 42.28
CA ARG A 65 -0.23 -1.92 42.03
C ARG A 65 0.25 -2.09 40.59
N LEU A 66 -0.44 -1.50 39.61
CA LEU A 66 0.01 -1.46 38.22
C LEU A 66 1.32 -0.67 38.09
N GLY A 67 1.44 0.46 38.77
CA GLY A 67 2.66 1.25 38.83
C GLY A 67 3.84 0.48 39.44
N GLY A 68 3.59 -0.31 40.49
CA GLY A 68 4.59 -1.21 41.07
C GLY A 68 5.05 -2.31 40.11
N ILE A 69 4.11 -2.93 39.37
CA ILE A 69 4.42 -3.97 38.38
C ILE A 69 5.20 -3.38 37.19
N VAL A 70 4.77 -2.23 36.66
CA VAL A 70 5.47 -1.54 35.56
C VAL A 70 6.87 -1.11 35.98
N ARG A 71 7.05 -0.65 37.23
CA ARG A 71 8.36 -0.27 37.76
C ARG A 71 9.27 -1.48 37.96
N MET A 72 8.73 -2.60 38.47
CA MET A 72 9.47 -3.85 38.58
C MET A 72 9.88 -4.40 37.20
N LEU A 73 8.99 -4.34 36.21
CA LEU A 73 9.28 -4.69 34.82
C LEU A 73 10.38 -3.79 34.24
N HIS A 74 10.25 -2.47 34.38
CA HIS A 74 11.23 -1.49 33.93
C HIS A 74 12.60 -1.69 34.60
N ASP A 75 12.63 -1.89 35.92
CA ASP A 75 13.87 -2.11 36.66
C ASP A 75 14.52 -3.44 36.28
N SER A 76 13.73 -4.50 36.02
CA SER A 76 14.23 -5.79 35.52
C SER A 76 14.78 -5.66 34.09
N MET A 77 14.08 -4.98 33.18
CA MET A 77 14.56 -4.68 31.82
C MET A 77 15.84 -3.85 31.82
N ARG A 78 15.98 -2.92 32.77
CA ARG A 78 17.17 -2.09 32.93
C ARG A 78 18.33 -2.89 33.52
N GLU A 79 18.08 -3.77 34.47
CA GLU A 79 19.08 -4.65 35.09
C GLU A 79 19.62 -5.70 34.10
N LEU A 80 18.78 -6.15 33.16
CA LEU A 80 19.14 -7.01 32.04
C LEU A 80 19.79 -6.25 30.85
N GLY A 81 19.80 -4.92 30.86
CA GLY A 81 20.45 -4.09 29.84
C GLY A 81 19.63 -3.79 28.57
N TYR A 82 18.35 -4.17 28.52
CA TYR A 82 17.50 -4.02 27.32
C TYR A 82 16.85 -2.63 27.16
N ASP A 83 16.85 -1.79 28.20
CA ASP A 83 16.30 -0.43 28.15
C ASP A 83 16.88 0.39 26.98
N ARG A 84 18.17 0.20 26.69
CA ARG A 84 18.85 0.84 25.57
C ARG A 84 18.44 0.25 24.21
N SER A 85 18.31 -1.07 24.09
CA SER A 85 17.86 -1.74 22.86
C SER A 85 16.44 -1.33 22.49
N LEU A 86 15.50 -1.30 23.46
CA LEU A 86 14.12 -0.89 23.19
C LEU A 86 14.03 0.61 22.82
N SER A 87 14.81 1.46 23.48
CA SER A 87 14.91 2.87 23.09
C SER A 87 15.48 3.03 21.68
N ASP A 88 16.49 2.25 21.30
CA ASP A 88 17.09 2.27 19.96
C ASP A 88 16.12 1.74 18.89
N VAL A 89 15.30 0.74 19.22
CA VAL A 89 14.19 0.25 18.38
C VAL A 89 13.15 1.34 18.14
N ALA A 90 12.72 2.04 19.20
CA ALA A 90 11.74 3.12 19.08
C ALA A 90 12.24 4.25 18.16
N VAL A 91 13.51 4.65 18.30
CA VAL A 91 14.14 5.65 17.42
C VAL A 91 14.19 5.16 15.96
N GLN A 92 14.51 3.88 15.75
CA GLN A 92 14.56 3.28 14.42
C GLN A 92 13.20 3.23 13.74
N ILE A 93 12.13 2.89 14.46
CA ILE A 93 10.76 2.92 13.94
C ILE A 93 10.39 4.34 13.51
N ALA A 94 10.72 5.36 14.32
CA ALA A 94 10.47 6.75 13.97
C ALA A 94 11.24 7.19 12.71
N ASP A 95 12.50 6.78 12.54
CA ASP A 95 13.26 7.02 11.30
C ASP A 95 12.60 6.35 10.09
N ALA A 96 12.16 5.10 10.23
CA ALA A 96 11.46 4.39 9.16
C ALA A 96 10.15 5.07 8.75
N GLN A 97 9.37 5.57 9.71
CA GLN A 97 8.15 6.34 9.45
C GLN A 97 8.45 7.64 8.69
N GLY A 98 9.44 8.42 9.15
CA GLY A 98 9.83 9.66 8.46
C GLY A 98 10.30 9.41 7.02
N ARG A 99 10.95 8.28 6.76
CA ARG A 99 11.33 7.87 5.39
C ARG A 99 10.12 7.53 4.53
N LEU A 100 9.14 6.80 5.07
CA LEU A 100 7.90 6.47 4.35
C LEU A 100 7.07 7.72 4.04
N GLU A 101 7.02 8.69 4.95
CA GLU A 101 6.38 9.98 4.72
C GLU A 101 7.09 10.78 3.61
N TYR A 102 8.43 10.76 3.60
CA TYR A 102 9.19 11.36 2.52
C TYR A 102 8.98 10.66 1.17
N VAL A 103 8.82 9.33 1.16
CA VAL A 103 8.42 8.57 -0.04
C VAL A 103 7.06 9.02 -0.57
N ALA A 104 6.08 9.21 0.32
CA ALA A 104 4.76 9.70 -0.08
C ALA A 104 4.86 11.10 -0.73
N THR A 105 5.64 11.99 -0.13
CA THR A 105 5.89 13.35 -0.66
C THR A 105 6.54 13.32 -2.05
N LEU A 106 7.57 12.47 -2.25
CA LEU A 106 8.23 12.32 -3.55
C LEU A 106 7.28 11.78 -4.62
N THR A 107 6.42 10.83 -4.24
CA THR A 107 5.45 10.22 -5.15
C THR A 107 4.38 11.24 -5.57
N GLU A 108 3.91 12.07 -4.64
CA GLU A 108 2.99 13.16 -4.93
C GLU A 108 3.62 14.20 -5.88
N GLN A 109 4.88 14.59 -5.63
CA GLN A 109 5.59 15.55 -6.49
C GLN A 109 5.76 15.00 -7.92
N ALA A 110 6.12 13.73 -8.06
CA ALA A 110 6.26 13.08 -9.37
C ALA A 110 4.92 13.03 -10.11
N ALA A 111 3.85 12.62 -9.43
CA ALA A 111 2.50 12.56 -9.99
C ALA A 111 2.04 13.96 -10.46
N ASN A 112 2.23 14.99 -9.63
CA ASN A 112 1.90 16.37 -9.98
C ASN A 112 2.69 16.85 -11.21
N LYS A 113 3.98 16.50 -11.32
CA LYS A 113 4.80 16.89 -12.47
C LYS A 113 4.29 16.26 -13.78
N VAL A 114 3.94 14.97 -13.75
CA VAL A 114 3.38 14.25 -14.91
C VAL A 114 2.01 14.79 -15.30
N LEU A 115 1.14 15.03 -14.31
CA LEU A 115 -0.20 15.57 -14.54
C LEU A 115 -0.13 16.97 -15.17
N ASN A 116 0.70 17.87 -14.61
CA ASN A 116 0.88 19.21 -15.16
C ASN A 116 1.43 19.19 -16.59
N ALA A 117 2.40 18.33 -16.89
CA ALA A 117 2.91 18.18 -18.25
C ALA A 117 1.81 17.71 -19.23
N THR A 118 0.94 16.81 -18.77
CA THR A 118 -0.19 16.27 -19.55
C THR A 118 -1.29 17.33 -19.77
N ASP A 119 -1.66 18.06 -18.71
CA ASP A 119 -2.67 19.12 -18.75
C ASP A 119 -2.27 20.27 -19.68
N LEU A 120 -0.97 20.56 -19.78
CA LEU A 120 -0.43 21.50 -20.76
C LEU A 120 -0.32 20.87 -22.16
N GLY A 121 -0.02 19.57 -22.22
CA GLY A 121 0.19 18.79 -23.44
C GLY A 121 -1.03 18.66 -24.32
N MET A 122 -2.11 18.12 -23.73
CA MET A 122 -3.31 17.73 -24.47
C MET A 122 -3.95 18.88 -25.25
N PRO A 123 -4.17 20.09 -24.68
CA PRO A 123 -4.80 21.19 -25.41
C PRO A 123 -3.99 21.66 -26.61
N GLU A 124 -2.66 21.66 -26.52
CA GLU A 124 -1.80 22.08 -27.63
C GLU A 124 -1.82 21.05 -28.77
N GLN A 125 -1.84 19.76 -28.44
CA GLN A 125 -1.98 18.69 -29.43
C GLN A 125 -3.35 18.72 -30.10
N ASP A 126 -4.43 18.98 -29.35
CA ASP A 126 -5.77 19.13 -29.90
C ASP A 126 -5.86 20.31 -30.88
N GLU A 127 -5.27 21.46 -30.53
CA GLU A 127 -5.22 22.62 -31.42
C GLU A 127 -4.39 22.35 -32.68
N LEU A 128 -3.28 21.62 -32.56
CA LEU A 128 -2.48 21.21 -33.71
C LEU A 128 -3.25 20.25 -34.62
N ALA A 129 -3.96 19.28 -34.05
CA ALA A 129 -4.79 18.32 -34.79
C ALA A 129 -5.95 19.00 -35.52
N LYS A 130 -6.64 19.96 -34.87
CA LYS A 130 -7.69 20.77 -35.52
C LYS A 130 -7.14 21.54 -36.72
N LYS A 131 -5.97 22.18 -36.57
CA LYS A 131 -5.31 22.91 -37.67
C LYS A 131 -4.91 21.98 -38.81
N ALA A 132 -4.36 20.81 -38.49
CA ALA A 132 -3.99 19.79 -39.48
C ALA A 132 -5.22 19.34 -40.29
N LYS A 133 -6.33 19.03 -39.61
CA LYS A 133 -7.59 18.62 -40.26
C LYS A 133 -8.20 19.73 -41.11
N SER A 134 -8.15 20.98 -40.64
CA SER A 134 -8.59 22.13 -41.44
C SER A 134 -7.74 22.31 -42.69
N MET A 135 -6.42 22.11 -42.60
CA MET A 135 -5.51 22.18 -43.73
C MET A 135 -5.81 21.09 -44.77
N ASP A 136 -6.03 19.86 -44.31
CA ASP A 136 -6.35 18.70 -45.15
C ASP A 136 -7.64 18.90 -45.97
N VAL A 137 -8.71 19.42 -45.34
CA VAL A 137 -9.96 19.77 -46.04
C VAL A 137 -9.72 20.82 -47.12
N ARG A 138 -8.96 21.88 -46.82
CA ARG A 138 -8.68 22.95 -47.79
C ARG A 138 -7.80 22.48 -48.95
N TRP A 139 -6.85 21.58 -48.70
CA TRP A 139 -6.08 20.94 -49.77
C TRP A 139 -6.95 20.05 -50.64
N THR A 140 -7.89 19.29 -50.04
CA THR A 140 -8.85 18.49 -50.78
C THR A 140 -9.71 19.35 -51.70
N ASP A 141 -10.24 20.47 -51.21
CA ASP A 141 -11.04 21.40 -52.03
C ASP A 141 -10.21 22.02 -53.19
N LEU A 142 -8.91 22.23 -52.99
CA LEU A 142 -8.00 22.66 -54.06
C LEU A 142 -7.89 21.59 -55.15
N PHE A 143 -7.66 20.33 -54.77
CA PHE A 143 -7.54 19.21 -55.70
C PHE A 143 -8.85 18.89 -56.43
N ASP A 144 -9.99 19.17 -55.80
CA ASP A 144 -11.31 19.09 -56.41
C ASP A 144 -11.62 20.28 -57.35
N GLY A 145 -10.71 21.25 -57.47
CA GLY A 145 -10.89 22.43 -58.33
C GLY A 145 -11.92 23.43 -57.80
N LYS A 146 -12.23 23.40 -56.50
CA LYS A 146 -13.22 24.27 -55.84
C LYS A 146 -12.64 25.59 -55.33
N LEU A 147 -11.31 25.75 -55.35
CA LEU A 147 -10.62 26.95 -54.87
C LEU A 147 -10.28 27.95 -55.99
N SER A 148 -10.41 29.23 -55.68
CA SER A 148 -9.86 30.33 -56.47
C SER A 148 -8.35 30.48 -56.30
N VAL A 149 -7.72 31.25 -57.20
CA VAL A 149 -6.27 31.54 -57.16
C VAL A 149 -5.85 32.29 -55.89
N ASP A 150 -6.71 33.18 -55.37
CA ASP A 150 -6.39 33.95 -54.15
C ASP A 150 -6.57 33.10 -52.88
N GLU A 151 -7.55 32.19 -52.85
CA GLU A 151 -7.67 31.18 -51.79
C GLU A 151 -6.48 30.22 -51.78
N PHE A 152 -5.96 29.86 -52.97
CA PHE A 152 -4.75 29.04 -53.08
C PHE A 152 -3.52 29.73 -52.49
N LYS A 153 -3.28 31.01 -52.81
CA LYS A 153 -2.16 31.78 -52.22
C LYS A 153 -2.25 31.83 -50.69
N THR A 154 -3.47 31.99 -50.17
CA THR A 154 -3.75 31.97 -48.74
C THR A 154 -3.45 30.59 -48.14
N LEU A 155 -3.94 29.51 -48.77
CA LEU A 155 -3.66 28.13 -48.34
C LEU A 155 -2.16 27.80 -48.33
N ALA A 156 -1.41 28.24 -49.34
CA ALA A 156 0.04 28.04 -49.39
C ALA A 156 0.76 28.78 -48.25
N THR A 157 0.34 30.00 -47.93
CA THR A 157 0.89 30.80 -46.82
C THR A 157 0.54 30.18 -45.47
N ASP A 158 -0.70 29.74 -45.30
CA ASP A 158 -1.17 29.08 -44.09
C ASP A 158 -0.48 27.72 -43.88
N SER A 159 -0.22 26.97 -44.96
CA SER A 159 0.52 25.70 -44.91
C SER A 159 1.95 25.89 -44.42
N LYS A 160 2.64 26.94 -44.89
CA LYS A 160 3.98 27.29 -44.40
C LYS A 160 3.94 27.68 -42.91
N THR A 161 2.93 28.43 -42.50
CA THR A 161 2.75 28.85 -41.10
C THR A 161 2.41 27.67 -40.19
N PHE A 162 1.58 26.74 -40.67
CA PHE A 162 1.26 25.50 -39.98
C PHE A 162 2.51 24.62 -39.81
N ALA A 163 3.36 24.48 -40.84
CA ALA A 163 4.62 23.75 -40.72
C ALA A 163 5.53 24.32 -39.62
N ASN A 164 5.65 25.64 -39.52
CA ASN A 164 6.38 26.29 -38.42
C ASN A 164 5.73 26.04 -37.05
N SER A 165 4.39 26.01 -36.99
CA SER A 165 3.64 25.71 -35.77
C SER A 165 3.87 24.26 -35.31
N VAL A 166 3.93 23.31 -36.26
CA VAL A 166 4.26 21.90 -35.99
C VAL A 166 5.65 21.77 -35.38
N LEU A 167 6.66 22.47 -35.93
CA LEU A 167 8.02 22.45 -35.39
C LEU A 167 8.05 22.96 -33.94
N THR A 168 7.37 24.09 -33.69
CA THR A 168 7.29 24.68 -32.34
C THR A 168 6.59 23.75 -31.35
N ALA A 169 5.46 23.15 -31.75
CA ALA A 169 4.73 22.19 -30.93
C ALA A 169 5.54 20.91 -30.66
N THR A 170 6.33 20.46 -31.64
CA THR A 170 7.21 19.29 -31.48
C THR A 170 8.33 19.55 -30.48
N ASP A 171 8.94 20.74 -30.52
CA ASP A 171 9.96 21.12 -29.54
C ASP A 171 9.38 21.26 -28.13
N ALA A 172 8.18 21.83 -28.01
CA ALA A 172 7.46 21.92 -26.74
C ALA A 172 7.09 20.52 -26.19
N GLU A 173 6.61 19.62 -27.05
CA GLU A 173 6.29 18.24 -26.67
C GLU A 173 7.53 17.49 -26.21
N LYS A 174 8.65 17.64 -26.92
CA LYS A 174 9.93 17.05 -26.51
C LYS A 174 10.35 17.55 -25.13
N ALA A 175 10.19 18.85 -24.84
CA ALA A 175 10.49 19.40 -23.52
C ALA A 175 9.59 18.79 -22.43
N ARG A 176 8.28 18.62 -22.69
CA ARG A 176 7.35 17.94 -21.77
C ARG A 176 7.74 16.50 -21.49
N LEU A 177 8.11 15.74 -22.52
CA LEU A 177 8.56 14.36 -22.36
C LEU A 177 9.85 14.27 -21.52
N LEU A 178 10.77 15.24 -21.66
CA LEU A 178 11.95 15.33 -20.81
C LEU A 178 11.60 15.69 -19.36
N ASP A 179 10.62 16.58 -19.14
CA ASP A 179 10.14 16.92 -17.81
C ASP A 179 9.47 15.73 -17.11
N ILE A 180 8.66 14.96 -17.84
CA ILE A 180 8.05 13.70 -17.38
C ILE A 180 9.15 12.67 -17.05
N MET A 181 10.16 12.53 -17.92
CA MET A 181 11.29 11.63 -17.68
C MET A 181 12.03 12.01 -16.39
N MET A 182 12.32 13.29 -16.18
CA MET A 182 12.94 13.76 -14.93
C MET A 182 12.04 13.54 -13.71
N ALA A 183 10.72 13.48 -13.87
CA ALA A 183 9.84 13.14 -12.76
C ALA A 183 10.12 11.72 -12.24
N GLN A 184 10.65 10.82 -13.08
CA GLN A 184 10.92 9.41 -12.75
C GLN A 184 12.06 9.22 -11.74
N ASP A 185 12.89 10.22 -11.48
CA ASP A 185 13.94 10.18 -10.44
C ASP A 185 13.38 9.84 -9.06
N PHE A 186 12.07 10.07 -8.83
CA PHE A 186 11.39 9.61 -7.62
C PHE A 186 11.51 8.09 -7.42
N GLN A 187 11.51 7.29 -8.49
CA GLN A 187 11.52 5.84 -8.40
C GLN A 187 12.85 5.31 -7.83
N ASP A 188 13.97 5.90 -8.21
CA ASP A 188 15.28 5.53 -7.64
C ASP A 188 15.36 5.96 -6.17
N LEU A 189 15.02 7.21 -5.86
CA LEU A 189 15.07 7.72 -4.47
C LEU A 189 14.14 6.93 -3.55
N THR A 190 12.91 6.69 -3.97
CA THR A 190 11.94 5.92 -3.19
C THR A 190 12.38 4.47 -3.04
N GLY A 191 12.93 3.85 -4.08
CA GLY A 191 13.52 2.51 -4.00
C GLY A 191 14.65 2.41 -2.97
N GLN A 192 15.54 3.41 -2.92
CA GLN A 192 16.60 3.47 -1.92
C GLN A 192 16.06 3.67 -0.50
N LEU A 193 15.05 4.52 -0.33
CA LEU A 193 14.42 4.77 0.97
C LEU A 193 13.68 3.54 1.49
N ILE A 194 12.91 2.86 0.63
CA ILE A 194 12.21 1.62 0.96
C ILE A 194 13.21 0.53 1.37
N LYS A 195 14.32 0.37 0.63
CA LYS A 195 15.38 -0.59 1.03
C LYS A 195 15.92 -0.32 2.44
N LYS A 196 16.11 0.95 2.81
CA LYS A 196 16.54 1.35 4.16
C LYS A 196 15.47 1.05 5.20
N VAL A 197 14.21 1.36 4.91
CA VAL A 197 13.06 1.03 5.78
C VAL A 197 12.98 -0.48 6.03
N VAL A 198 13.11 -1.30 4.98
CA VAL A 198 13.13 -2.77 5.09
C VAL A 198 14.29 -3.23 5.98
N ALA A 199 15.49 -2.66 5.81
CA ALA A 199 16.63 -3.00 6.64
C ALA A 199 16.42 -2.62 8.12
N ILE A 200 15.80 -1.48 8.39
CA ILE A 200 15.42 -1.05 9.74
C ILE A 200 14.40 -2.02 10.32
N ASN A 201 13.35 -2.36 9.56
CA ASN A 201 12.30 -3.27 10.01
C ASN A 201 12.87 -4.64 10.40
N LYS A 202 13.78 -5.20 9.59
CA LYS A 202 14.49 -6.45 9.92
C LYS A 202 15.32 -6.37 11.20
N ARG A 203 15.94 -5.21 11.47
CA ARG A 203 16.71 -5.02 12.72
C ARG A 203 15.79 -4.94 13.93
N VAL A 204 14.70 -4.18 13.81
CA VAL A 204 13.67 -4.07 14.85
C VAL A 204 13.06 -5.43 15.16
N GLU A 205 12.69 -6.20 14.13
CA GLU A 205 12.19 -7.56 14.26
C GLU A 205 13.19 -8.44 15.03
N HIS A 206 14.46 -8.43 14.64
CA HIS A 206 15.50 -9.22 15.32
C HIS A 206 15.66 -8.87 16.80
N GLU A 207 15.75 -7.57 17.13
CA GLU A 207 15.90 -7.11 18.53
C GLU A 207 14.68 -7.49 19.37
N LEU A 208 13.46 -7.32 18.84
CA LEU A 208 12.23 -7.71 19.54
C LEU A 208 12.13 -9.23 19.72
N THR A 209 12.47 -10.02 18.70
CA THR A 209 12.52 -11.48 18.80
C THR A 209 13.54 -11.95 19.83
N GLN A 210 14.73 -11.33 19.89
CA GLN A 210 15.73 -11.64 20.92
C GLN A 210 15.22 -11.35 22.33
N ILE A 211 14.59 -10.19 22.55
CA ILE A 211 13.98 -9.85 23.84
C ILE A 211 12.91 -10.89 24.22
N LEU A 212 12.07 -11.31 23.27
CA LEU A 212 11.06 -12.33 23.52
C LEU A 212 11.68 -13.69 23.84
N LEU A 213 12.71 -14.09 23.10
CA LEU A 213 13.41 -15.36 23.30
C LEU A 213 14.11 -15.39 24.66
N ASP A 214 14.83 -14.33 25.03
CA ASP A 214 15.56 -14.24 26.29
C ASP A 214 14.62 -14.29 27.51
N ASN A 215 13.40 -13.74 27.38
CA ASN A 215 12.38 -13.70 28.42
C ASN A 215 11.34 -14.85 28.33
N ALA A 216 11.45 -15.74 27.35
CA ALA A 216 10.58 -16.89 27.23
C ALA A 216 10.85 -17.92 28.36
N PRO A 217 9.81 -18.55 28.94
CA PRO A 217 9.94 -19.73 29.80
C PRO A 217 10.77 -20.84 29.12
N VAL A 218 11.50 -21.65 29.90
CA VAL A 218 12.42 -22.69 29.37
C VAL A 218 11.70 -23.66 28.42
N GLU A 219 10.43 -23.97 28.69
CA GLU A 219 9.55 -24.82 27.86
C GLU A 219 9.26 -24.22 26.46
N LEU A 220 9.29 -22.89 26.33
CA LEU A 220 9.09 -22.17 25.06
C LEU A 220 10.42 -21.90 24.32
N LYS A 221 11.55 -21.86 25.03
CA LYS A 221 12.90 -21.73 24.44
C LYS A 221 13.28 -22.95 23.61
N GLU A 222 12.94 -24.16 24.07
CA GLU A 222 13.19 -25.40 23.32
C GLU A 222 12.38 -25.45 22.01
N LYS A 223 11.10 -25.02 22.03
CA LYS A 223 10.26 -24.87 20.82
C LYS A 223 10.74 -23.75 19.88
N ALA A 224 11.24 -22.64 20.41
CA ALA A 224 11.71 -21.52 19.59
C ALA A 224 13.04 -21.81 18.86
N VAL A 225 13.93 -22.60 19.46
CA VAL A 225 15.15 -23.11 18.80
C VAL A 225 14.79 -24.09 17.69
N GLU A 226 13.77 -24.93 17.89
CA GLU A 226 13.22 -25.84 16.89
C GLU A 226 12.53 -25.09 15.71
N LEU A 227 11.93 -23.92 15.96
CA LEU A 227 11.39 -23.05 14.90
C LEU A 227 12.45 -22.17 14.20
N MET A 228 13.56 -21.83 14.87
CA MET A 228 14.69 -21.12 14.24
C MET A 228 15.50 -22.02 13.31
N GLU A 229 15.50 -23.34 13.56
CA GLU A 229 15.86 -24.35 12.57
C GLU A 229 14.65 -24.68 11.69
N GLY A 230 14.18 -23.69 10.92
CA GLY A 230 13.07 -23.91 9.99
C GLY A 230 13.33 -25.13 9.09
N PRO A 231 12.28 -25.86 8.65
CA PRO A 231 12.45 -26.95 7.70
C PRO A 231 13.19 -26.40 6.49
N SER A 232 14.42 -26.86 6.30
CA SER A 232 15.29 -26.44 5.21
C SER A 232 14.84 -27.11 3.91
N VAL A 233 13.56 -26.96 3.56
CA VAL A 233 12.95 -27.45 2.33
C VAL A 233 11.88 -26.47 1.86
N PRO A 234 11.97 -25.95 0.62
CA PRO A 234 11.12 -24.87 0.12
C PRO A 234 9.70 -25.30 -0.28
N ASN A 235 9.10 -26.29 0.41
CA ASN A 235 7.75 -26.76 0.05
C ASN A 235 6.99 -27.47 1.18
N ALA A 236 7.03 -26.93 2.40
CA ALA A 236 6.06 -27.29 3.43
C ALA A 236 5.36 -25.99 3.83
N ALA A 237 4.22 -25.71 3.18
CA ALA A 237 3.25 -24.81 3.73
C ALA A 237 2.91 -25.34 5.13
N LEU A 238 3.02 -24.50 6.17
CA LEU A 238 2.50 -24.84 7.49
C LEU A 238 1.01 -25.16 7.31
N GLU A 239 0.67 -26.43 7.40
CA GLU A 239 -0.72 -26.88 7.31
C GLU A 239 -1.46 -26.35 8.53
N GLN A 240 -2.70 -25.92 8.30
CA GLN A 240 -3.57 -25.23 9.26
C GLN A 240 -3.79 -26.02 10.57
N ASP A 241 -3.58 -27.34 10.55
CA ASP A 241 -3.59 -28.21 11.72
C ASP A 241 -2.51 -27.85 12.76
N ASP A 242 -1.37 -27.27 12.35
CA ASP A 242 -0.31 -26.86 13.27
C ASP A 242 -0.69 -25.58 14.04
N VAL A 243 -1.57 -24.75 13.47
CA VAL A 243 -2.09 -23.54 14.11
C VAL A 243 -3.19 -23.87 15.11
N ASP A 244 -4.10 -24.79 14.76
CA ASP A 244 -5.17 -25.25 15.65
C ASP A 244 -4.60 -26.03 16.85
N ASN A 245 -3.56 -26.85 16.65
CA ASN A 245 -2.83 -27.50 17.75
C ASN A 245 -2.12 -26.49 18.67
N LEU A 246 -1.69 -25.33 18.14
CA LEU A 246 -1.07 -24.27 18.92
C LEU A 246 -2.10 -23.57 19.81
N LEU A 247 -3.31 -23.32 19.30
CA LEU A 247 -4.42 -22.69 20.03
C LEU A 247 -4.97 -23.60 21.14
N ASP A 248 -5.17 -24.88 20.85
CA ASP A 248 -5.57 -25.89 21.84
C ASP A 248 -4.54 -26.03 22.97
N SER A 249 -3.24 -25.95 22.66
CA SER A 249 -2.17 -26.05 23.67
C SER A 249 -2.05 -24.82 24.57
N LEU A 250 -2.57 -23.67 24.14
CA LEU A 250 -2.61 -22.41 24.88
C LEU A 250 -3.93 -22.22 25.66
N GLY A 251 -4.88 -23.15 25.52
CA GLY A 251 -6.11 -23.20 26.30
C GLY A 251 -7.22 -22.28 25.81
N PHE A 252 -7.29 -22.01 24.49
CA PHE A 252 -8.42 -21.35 23.83
C PHE A 252 -9.21 -22.33 22.97
#